data_AF-K6XR08-F1
#
_entry.id   AF-K6XR08-F1
#
_cell.length_a   1.000
_cell.length_b   1.000
_cell.length_c   1.000
_cell.angle_alpha   90.00
_cell.angle_beta   90.00
_cell.angle_gamma   90.00
#
_symmetry.space_group_name_H-M   'P 1'
#
loop_
_entity.id
_entity.type
_entity.pdbx_description
1 polymer ?
#
loop_
_entity_poly.entity_id
_entity_poly.type
_entity_poly.pdbx_seq_one_letter_code
_entity_poly.pdbx_strand_id
1 'polypeptide(L)'
;MGSFPTFNTRTQDLLDSWLMQISSELAEYAAANPKKPVAPFAVNLVVHASNTRLESDRVVVKKHQVPFVITSQGNPADVVAEVHEWGGLVFHDVIRADHAKKAIQAGVDGIIIVTAGAGGHAGEINPFALVREIREFWDGPLALAGAINDGMSMRAAEILGADFSYMGTRFIATEEAEVDPDYKSMLVDSQISDLIYTDTFTGVKCNFLKPSIARAGVDLANFEAKTHVDLDLGESNAWKDFWSAGHGVAGIKHVLPMAELVEQLKEEYRGALSVPAFNVIADK
;
A
#
# COMPACT_ATOMS: atom_id res chain seq x y z
N MET A 1 9.80 6.92 0.80
CA MET A 1 8.75 7.59 1.59
C MET A 1 7.99 6.50 2.31
N GLY A 2 7.75 6.65 3.62
CA GLY A 2 6.92 5.71 4.38
C GLY A 2 5.47 6.20 4.45
N SER A 3 4.53 5.29 4.63
CA SER A 3 3.12 5.62 4.84
C SER A 3 2.46 4.69 5.84
N PHE A 4 1.42 5.15 6.52
CA PHE A 4 0.58 4.30 7.38
C PHE A 4 -0.90 4.71 7.30
N PRO A 5 -1.85 3.75 7.45
CA PRO A 5 -3.26 4.08 7.54
C PRO A 5 -3.64 4.52 8.96
N THR A 6 -4.57 5.47 9.09
CA THR A 6 -5.03 5.95 10.41
C THR A 6 -5.75 4.87 11.24
N PHE A 7 -6.19 3.79 10.60
CA PHE A 7 -6.73 2.63 11.31
C PHE A 7 -5.70 1.92 12.19
N ASN A 8 -4.39 2.05 11.92
CA ASN A 8 -3.36 1.44 12.76
C ASN A 8 -3.32 2.03 14.18
N THR A 9 -3.65 3.31 14.35
CA THR A 9 -3.57 3.97 15.66
C THR A 9 -4.80 3.73 16.53
N ARG A 10 -5.89 3.16 16.00
CA ARG A 10 -7.18 2.86 16.66
C ARG A 10 -7.92 4.06 17.31
N THR A 11 -7.21 5.09 17.77
CA THR A 11 -7.72 6.30 18.41
C THR A 11 -7.03 7.55 17.84
N GLN A 12 -7.69 8.70 18.00
CA GLN A 12 -7.14 9.99 17.58
C GLN A 12 -5.96 10.44 18.44
N ASP A 13 -5.94 10.11 19.73
CA ASP A 13 -4.81 10.45 20.62
C ASP A 13 -3.52 9.73 20.20
N LEU A 14 -3.64 8.45 19.79
CA LEU A 14 -2.49 7.72 19.29
C LEU A 14 -2.08 8.21 17.89
N LEU A 15 -3.05 8.61 17.04
CA LEU A 15 -2.76 9.26 15.76
C LEU A 15 -1.97 10.57 15.97
N ASP A 16 -2.41 11.41 16.91
CA ASP A 16 -1.76 12.67 17.25
C ASP A 16 -0.32 12.44 17.74
N SER A 17 -0.14 11.45 18.61
CA SER A 17 1.16 11.08 19.17
C SER A 17 2.12 10.56 18.09
N TRP A 18 1.65 9.69 17.18
CA TRP A 18 2.45 9.18 16.07
C TRP A 18 2.87 10.30 15.12
N LEU A 19 1.95 11.18 14.73
CA LEU A 19 2.26 12.30 13.83
C LEU A 19 3.25 13.27 14.45
N MET A 20 3.12 13.55 15.76
CA MET A 20 4.08 14.36 16.50
C MET A 20 5.46 13.70 16.51
N GLN A 21 5.54 12.42 16.87
CA GLN A 21 6.79 11.68 16.93
C GLN A 21 7.51 11.65 15.58
N ILE A 22 6.80 11.23 14.51
CA ILE A 22 7.37 11.14 13.16
C ILE A 22 7.89 12.51 12.70
N SER A 23 7.11 13.58 12.90
CA SER A 23 7.50 14.93 12.49
C SER A 23 8.72 15.43 13.26
N SER A 24 8.77 15.20 14.57
CA SER A 24 9.90 15.57 15.42
C SER A 24 11.17 14.81 15.05
N GLU A 25 11.11 13.48 14.92
CA GLU A 25 12.27 12.66 14.57
C GLU A 25 12.82 12.99 13.17
N LEU A 26 11.95 13.25 12.19
CA LEU A 26 12.38 13.68 10.86
C LEU A 26 13.05 15.07 10.89
N ALA A 27 12.52 16.00 11.69
CA ALA A 27 13.10 17.33 11.85
C ALA A 27 14.46 17.28 12.54
N GLU A 28 14.60 16.48 13.60
CA GLU A 28 15.87 16.24 14.30
C GLU A 28 16.90 15.60 13.38
N TYR A 29 16.50 14.57 12.62
CA TYR A 29 17.38 13.93 11.65
C TYR A 29 17.81 14.90 10.54
N ALA A 30 16.90 15.73 10.02
CA ALA A 30 17.21 16.74 9.01
C ALA A 30 18.20 17.79 9.54
N ALA A 31 18.01 18.26 10.78
CA ALA A 31 18.91 19.21 11.43
C ALA A 31 20.31 18.62 11.66
N ALA A 32 20.38 17.34 12.06
CA ALA A 32 21.64 16.63 12.24
C ALA A 32 22.33 16.26 10.92
N ASN A 33 21.59 16.16 9.82
CA ASN A 33 22.08 15.71 8.52
C ASN A 33 21.72 16.68 7.37
N PRO A 34 22.18 17.95 7.40
CA PRO A 34 21.73 18.98 6.46
C PRO A 34 22.07 18.73 4.99
N LYS A 35 22.94 17.75 4.70
CA LYS A 35 23.33 17.35 3.33
C LYS A 35 22.58 16.11 2.83
N LYS A 36 21.79 15.45 3.68
CA LYS A 36 21.05 14.26 3.30
C LYS A 36 19.59 14.64 3.04
N PRO A 37 18.99 14.15 1.95
CA PRO A 37 17.56 14.34 1.74
C PRO A 37 16.78 13.60 2.82
N VAL A 38 15.76 14.25 3.36
CA VAL A 38 14.78 13.66 4.27
C VAL A 38 13.44 13.66 3.55
N ALA A 39 12.93 12.48 3.24
CA ALA A 39 11.63 12.36 2.61
C ALA A 39 10.52 12.70 3.62
N PRO A 40 9.39 13.26 3.17
CA PRO A 40 8.20 13.35 4.01
C PRO A 40 7.65 11.95 4.32
N PHE A 41 6.55 11.91 5.05
CA PHE A 41 5.75 10.70 5.28
C PHE A 41 4.33 10.91 4.73
N ALA A 42 3.61 9.81 4.54
CA ALA A 42 2.23 9.84 4.10
C ALA A 42 1.27 9.20 5.09
N VAL A 43 0.02 9.67 5.11
CA VAL A 43 -1.08 9.10 5.91
C VAL A 43 -2.18 8.62 4.98
N ASN A 44 -2.61 7.37 5.12
CA ASN A 44 -3.74 6.82 4.37
C ASN A 44 -5.06 7.00 5.15
N LEU A 45 -6.04 7.63 4.49
CA LEU A 45 -7.42 7.80 4.93
C LEU A 45 -8.36 6.98 4.05
N VAL A 46 -9.11 6.06 4.66
CA VAL A 46 -10.20 5.35 4.00
C VAL A 46 -11.41 6.27 3.95
N VAL A 47 -11.77 6.76 2.77
CA VAL A 47 -12.85 7.74 2.57
C VAL A 47 -14.21 7.10 2.25
N HIS A 48 -14.37 5.83 2.62
CA HIS A 48 -15.63 5.11 2.46
C HIS A 48 -16.68 5.65 3.44
N ALA A 49 -17.94 5.70 3.01
CA ALA A 49 -19.04 6.21 3.84
C ALA A 49 -19.29 5.40 5.13
N SER A 50 -18.81 4.16 5.20
CA SER A 50 -18.88 3.35 6.44
C SER A 50 -17.80 3.68 7.46
N ASN A 51 -16.79 4.49 7.11
CA ASN A 51 -15.71 4.83 8.04
C ASN A 51 -16.20 5.89 9.04
N THR A 52 -16.57 5.45 10.24
CA THR A 52 -17.05 6.33 11.31
C THR A 52 -15.95 7.22 11.91
N ARG A 53 -14.67 6.87 11.68
CA ARG A 53 -13.51 7.62 12.18
C ARG A 53 -13.01 8.72 11.24
N LEU A 54 -13.50 8.77 9.99
CA LEU A 54 -12.92 9.64 8.96
C LEU A 54 -12.86 11.11 9.41
N GLU A 55 -13.97 11.65 9.90
CA GLU A 55 -14.03 13.07 10.28
C GLU A 55 -13.11 13.40 11.45
N SER A 56 -13.04 12.54 12.47
CA SER A 56 -12.16 12.78 13.62
C SER A 56 -10.68 12.59 13.27
N ASP A 57 -10.35 11.63 12.40
CA ASP A 57 -8.98 11.46 11.88
C ASP A 57 -8.55 12.66 11.01
N ARG A 58 -9.46 13.21 10.18
CA ARG A 58 -9.20 14.41 9.36
C ARG A 58 -8.82 15.62 10.20
N VAL A 59 -9.48 15.83 11.35
CA VAL A 59 -9.12 16.93 12.27
C VAL A 59 -7.67 16.82 12.74
N VAL A 60 -7.22 15.61 13.08
CA VAL A 60 -5.84 15.38 13.53
C VAL A 60 -4.86 15.55 12.37
N VAL A 61 -5.16 14.98 11.20
CA VAL A 61 -4.35 15.13 9.98
C VAL A 61 -4.17 16.62 9.61
N LYS A 62 -5.23 17.42 9.69
CA LYS A 62 -5.21 18.87 9.45
C LYS A 62 -4.40 19.61 10.51
N LYS A 63 -4.53 19.26 11.80
CA LYS A 63 -3.75 19.85 12.90
C LYS A 63 -2.25 19.73 12.67
N HIS A 64 -1.80 18.58 12.14
CA HIS A 64 -0.39 18.31 11.86
C HIS A 64 0.05 18.74 10.45
N GLN A 65 -0.87 19.25 9.62
CA GLN A 65 -0.59 19.64 8.23
C GLN A 65 0.17 18.56 7.46
N VAL A 66 -0.32 17.32 7.53
CA VAL A 66 0.35 16.16 6.93
C VAL A 66 0.69 16.46 5.47
N PRO A 67 1.96 16.30 5.04
CA PRO A 67 2.42 16.78 3.74
C PRO A 67 1.94 15.93 2.57
N PHE A 68 1.60 14.66 2.81
CA PHE A 68 1.15 13.73 1.79
C PHE A 68 0.03 12.85 2.35
N VAL A 69 -1.14 12.90 1.73
CA VAL A 69 -2.30 12.09 2.11
C VAL A 69 -2.61 11.10 1.01
N ILE A 70 -2.81 9.84 1.38
CA ILE A 70 -3.34 8.82 0.49
C ILE A 70 -4.81 8.63 0.83
N THR A 71 -5.68 8.61 -0.16
CA THR A 71 -7.11 8.32 0.03
C THR A 71 -7.49 7.02 -0.67
N SER A 72 -8.46 6.29 -0.14
CA SER A 72 -8.92 5.02 -0.72
C SER A 72 -10.40 4.76 -0.48
N GLN A 73 -11.01 3.89 -1.31
CA GLN A 73 -12.36 3.35 -1.12
C GLN A 73 -13.50 4.39 -1.04
N GLY A 74 -13.51 5.43 -1.88
CA GLY A 74 -14.60 6.41 -1.87
C GLY A 74 -14.29 7.65 -2.68
N ASN A 75 -15.03 8.74 -2.43
CA ASN A 75 -14.81 10.03 -3.10
C ASN A 75 -13.81 10.86 -2.28
N PRO A 76 -12.64 11.24 -2.84
CA PRO A 76 -11.62 11.99 -2.09
C PRO A 76 -11.85 13.52 -2.07
N ALA A 77 -12.88 14.05 -2.75
CA ALA A 77 -13.02 15.49 -3.00
C ALA A 77 -12.90 16.38 -1.75
N ASP A 78 -13.54 16.01 -0.64
CA ASP A 78 -13.50 16.83 0.58
C ASP A 78 -12.11 16.80 1.24
N VAL A 79 -11.43 15.64 1.18
CA VAL A 79 -10.05 15.50 1.67
C VAL A 79 -9.07 16.27 0.80
N VAL A 80 -9.24 16.24 -0.53
CA VAL A 80 -8.45 17.04 -1.48
C VAL A 80 -8.56 18.52 -1.16
N ALA A 81 -9.80 19.02 -1.07
CA ALA A 81 -10.06 20.43 -0.80
C ALA A 81 -9.38 20.91 0.50
N GLU A 82 -9.48 20.11 1.58
CA GLU A 82 -8.82 20.43 2.84
C GLU A 82 -7.30 20.37 2.75
N VAL A 83 -6.73 19.29 2.23
CA VAL A 83 -5.27 19.08 2.20
C VAL A 83 -4.55 20.16 1.39
N HIS A 84 -5.19 20.63 0.32
CA HIS A 84 -4.68 21.74 -0.48
C HIS A 84 -4.65 23.07 0.28
N GLU A 85 -5.44 23.28 1.35
CA GLU A 85 -5.43 24.51 2.15
C GLU A 85 -4.06 24.78 2.81
N TRP A 86 -3.30 23.72 3.12
CA TRP A 86 -1.94 23.82 3.67
C TRP A 86 -0.85 23.41 2.68
N GLY A 87 -1.20 23.19 1.41
CA GLY A 87 -0.26 22.83 0.35
C GLY A 87 0.23 21.38 0.40
N GLY A 88 -0.49 20.49 1.08
CA GLY A 88 -0.21 19.05 1.02
C GLY A 88 -0.60 18.44 -0.33
N LEU A 89 -0.14 17.21 -0.59
CA LEU A 89 -0.49 16.45 -1.80
C LEU A 89 -1.45 15.31 -1.46
N VAL A 90 -2.38 15.01 -2.38
CA VAL A 90 -3.30 13.89 -2.24
C VAL A 90 -3.14 12.90 -3.39
N PHE A 91 -2.79 11.66 -3.06
CA PHE A 91 -2.85 10.54 -4.02
C PHE A 91 -4.07 9.67 -3.70
N HIS A 92 -4.67 9.07 -4.72
CA HIS A 92 -5.85 8.21 -4.52
C HIS A 92 -5.63 6.80 -5.08
N ASP A 93 -5.96 5.81 -4.26
CA ASP A 93 -5.93 4.40 -4.61
C ASP A 93 -7.08 4.04 -5.54
N VAL A 94 -6.77 3.42 -6.68
CA VAL A 94 -7.75 2.98 -7.68
C VAL A 94 -7.43 1.58 -8.16
N ILE A 95 -8.49 0.82 -8.46
CA ILE A 95 -8.40 -0.54 -9.00
C ILE A 95 -8.88 -0.64 -10.46
N ARG A 96 -9.37 0.46 -11.04
CA ARG A 96 -9.93 0.56 -12.39
C ARG A 96 -9.76 1.97 -12.99
N ALA A 97 -9.77 2.07 -14.31
CA ALA A 97 -9.61 3.35 -15.01
C ALA A 97 -10.78 4.33 -14.78
N ASP A 98 -12.02 3.85 -14.61
CA ASP A 98 -13.16 4.71 -14.28
C ASP A 98 -13.05 5.34 -12.88
N HIS A 99 -12.46 4.61 -11.93
CA HIS A 99 -12.11 5.17 -10.62
C HIS A 99 -11.03 6.25 -10.75
N ALA A 100 -9.99 6.02 -11.56
CA ALA A 100 -8.95 7.00 -11.83
C ALA A 100 -9.54 8.31 -12.40
N LYS A 101 -10.43 8.22 -13.40
CA LYS A 101 -11.10 9.40 -13.98
C LYS A 101 -11.88 10.20 -12.93
N LYS A 102 -12.60 9.53 -12.04
CA LYS A 102 -13.35 10.19 -10.95
C LYS A 102 -12.43 10.84 -9.93
N ALA A 103 -11.35 10.17 -9.55
CA ALA A 103 -10.36 10.73 -8.62
C ALA A 103 -9.67 11.97 -9.21
N ILE A 104 -9.28 11.93 -10.49
CA ILE A 104 -8.71 13.07 -11.23
C ILE A 104 -9.71 14.24 -11.25
N GLN A 105 -10.99 13.97 -11.54
CA GLN A 105 -12.04 14.99 -11.49
C GLN A 105 -12.23 15.60 -10.09
N ALA A 106 -11.97 14.82 -9.03
CA ALA A 106 -12.00 15.28 -7.65
C ALA A 106 -10.74 16.11 -7.26
N GLY A 107 -9.76 16.25 -8.15
CA GLY A 107 -8.61 17.13 -7.97
C GLY A 107 -7.39 16.50 -7.31
N VAL A 108 -7.28 15.17 -7.29
CA VAL A 108 -6.10 14.49 -6.72
C VAL A 108 -4.82 14.83 -7.49
N ASP A 109 -3.69 14.89 -6.78
CA ASP A 109 -2.37 15.20 -7.35
C ASP A 109 -1.70 13.98 -7.98
N GLY A 110 -2.16 12.77 -7.64
CA GLY A 110 -1.61 11.53 -8.17
C GLY A 110 -2.54 10.34 -8.00
N ILE A 111 -2.24 9.29 -8.76
CA ILE A 111 -3.00 8.05 -8.76
C ILE A 111 -2.11 6.91 -8.30
N ILE A 112 -2.64 6.08 -7.40
CA ILE A 112 -2.03 4.82 -7.01
C ILE A 112 -2.87 3.70 -7.62
N ILE A 113 -2.31 2.96 -8.57
CA ILE A 113 -2.98 1.82 -9.18
C ILE A 113 -2.71 0.58 -8.34
N VAL A 114 -3.74 0.04 -7.71
CA VAL A 114 -3.68 -1.22 -6.95
C VAL A 114 -4.15 -2.37 -7.84
N THR A 115 -3.20 -3.14 -8.35
CA THR A 115 -3.44 -4.17 -9.37
C THR A 115 -3.57 -5.58 -8.81
N ALA A 116 -3.86 -6.54 -9.70
CA ALA A 116 -3.86 -7.96 -9.38
C ALA A 116 -2.57 -8.39 -8.66
N GLY A 117 -2.72 -9.03 -7.51
CA GLY A 117 -1.60 -9.48 -6.68
C GLY A 117 -1.12 -8.51 -5.61
N ALA A 118 -1.79 -7.37 -5.42
CA ALA A 118 -1.64 -6.60 -4.18
C ALA A 118 -2.17 -7.38 -2.96
N GLY A 119 -1.57 -7.14 -1.79
CA GLY A 119 -2.06 -7.68 -0.52
C GLY A 119 -3.21 -6.84 0.03
N GLY A 120 -4.09 -7.43 0.84
CA GLY A 120 -5.29 -6.74 1.32
C GLY A 120 -6.25 -6.45 0.18
N HIS A 121 -7.02 -5.36 0.26
CA HIS A 121 -7.95 -4.94 -0.80
C HIS A 121 -7.19 -4.70 -2.11
N ALA A 122 -7.52 -5.48 -3.13
CA ALA A 122 -6.79 -5.48 -4.41
C ALA A 122 -7.72 -5.41 -5.61
N GLY A 123 -7.21 -4.90 -6.74
CA GLY A 123 -7.88 -5.03 -8.03
C GLY A 123 -7.65 -6.40 -8.66
N GLU A 124 -8.46 -6.74 -9.66
CA GLU A 124 -8.30 -7.98 -10.46
C GLU A 124 -7.58 -7.73 -11.79
N ILE A 125 -7.38 -6.47 -12.16
CA ILE A 125 -6.85 -6.10 -13.46
C ILE A 125 -5.33 -6.25 -13.47
N ASN A 126 -4.83 -6.85 -14.55
CA ASN A 126 -3.40 -7.03 -14.79
C ASN A 126 -2.68 -5.66 -14.92
N PRO A 127 -1.50 -5.48 -14.31
CA PRO A 127 -0.78 -4.20 -14.33
C PRO A 127 -0.41 -3.72 -15.73
N PHE A 128 -0.07 -4.64 -16.65
CA PHE A 128 0.27 -4.27 -18.04
C PHE A 128 -0.90 -3.61 -18.77
N ALA A 129 -2.13 -4.01 -18.46
CA ALA A 129 -3.32 -3.43 -19.09
C ALA A 129 -3.71 -2.11 -18.39
N LEU A 130 -3.82 -2.12 -17.06
CA LEU A 130 -4.37 -0.98 -16.33
C LEU A 130 -3.46 0.25 -16.35
N VAL A 131 -2.14 0.06 -16.27
CA VAL A 131 -1.18 1.18 -16.40
C VAL A 131 -1.32 1.84 -17.78
N ARG A 132 -1.40 1.04 -18.85
CA ARG A 132 -1.50 1.55 -20.22
C ARG A 132 -2.82 2.28 -20.45
N GLU A 133 -3.94 1.71 -19.98
CA GLU A 133 -5.25 2.34 -20.08
C GLU A 133 -5.30 3.69 -19.35
N ILE A 134 -4.77 3.78 -18.12
CA ILE A 134 -4.76 5.04 -17.37
C ILE A 134 -3.86 6.09 -18.04
N ARG A 135 -2.71 5.66 -18.59
CA ARG A 135 -1.80 6.55 -19.33
C ARG A 135 -2.38 7.11 -20.62
N GLU A 136 -3.49 6.60 -21.15
CA GLU A 136 -4.18 7.22 -22.29
C GLU A 136 -4.83 8.57 -21.96
N PHE A 137 -5.08 8.85 -20.67
CA PHE A 137 -5.77 10.06 -20.23
C PHE A 137 -5.15 10.75 -19.01
N TRP A 138 -4.03 10.25 -18.48
CA TRP A 138 -3.35 10.81 -17.31
C TRP A 138 -1.83 10.84 -17.47
N ASP A 139 -1.30 12.05 -17.60
CA ASP A 139 0.15 12.31 -17.68
C ASP A 139 0.77 12.69 -16.32
N GLY A 140 -0.06 12.83 -15.27
CA GLY A 140 0.42 13.19 -13.93
C GLY A 140 1.05 12.02 -13.16
N PRO A 141 1.40 12.24 -11.89
CA PRO A 141 1.99 11.23 -11.02
C PRO A 141 1.20 9.93 -10.97
N LEU A 142 1.88 8.81 -11.21
CA LEU A 142 1.29 7.47 -11.22
C LEU A 142 2.16 6.48 -10.44
N ALA A 143 1.64 5.95 -9.34
CA ALA A 143 2.27 4.85 -8.62
C ALA A 143 1.64 3.51 -9.03
N LEU A 144 2.46 2.48 -9.23
CA LEU A 144 2.00 1.11 -9.40
C LEU A 144 2.18 0.33 -8.09
N ALA A 145 1.11 -0.31 -7.64
CA ALA A 145 1.08 -1.25 -6.55
C ALA A 145 0.58 -2.63 -7.01
N GLY A 146 1.04 -3.67 -6.33
CA GLY A 146 0.67 -5.06 -6.58
C GLY A 146 1.85 -5.90 -7.07
N ALA A 147 2.14 -6.99 -6.36
CA ALA A 147 3.22 -7.95 -6.65
C ALA A 147 4.66 -7.39 -6.76
N ILE A 148 4.91 -6.10 -6.55
CA ILE A 148 6.27 -5.51 -6.56
C ILE A 148 7.01 -5.93 -5.28
N ASN A 149 8.16 -6.57 -5.46
CA ASN A 149 8.93 -7.15 -4.34
C ASN A 149 10.46 -6.96 -4.47
N ASP A 150 10.95 -6.57 -5.64
CA ASP A 150 12.37 -6.44 -5.96
C ASP A 150 12.62 -5.29 -6.95
N GLY A 151 13.89 -4.94 -7.15
CA GLY A 151 14.28 -3.86 -8.06
C GLY A 151 13.99 -4.12 -9.54
N MET A 152 13.86 -5.38 -9.97
CA MET A 152 13.49 -5.75 -11.35
C MET A 152 12.02 -5.42 -11.61
N SER A 153 11.15 -5.73 -10.65
CA SER A 153 9.73 -5.38 -10.67
C SER A 153 9.55 -3.87 -10.66
N MET A 154 10.38 -3.13 -9.90
CA MET A 154 10.38 -1.66 -9.93
C MET A 154 10.75 -1.11 -11.31
N ARG A 155 11.78 -1.67 -11.95
CA ARG A 155 12.16 -1.28 -13.31
C ARG A 155 11.09 -1.63 -14.34
N ALA A 156 10.44 -2.78 -14.20
CA ALA A 156 9.33 -3.15 -15.06
C ALA A 156 8.14 -2.17 -14.92
N ALA A 157 7.80 -1.79 -13.68
CA ALA A 157 6.77 -0.78 -13.41
C ALA A 157 7.09 0.57 -14.09
N GLU A 158 8.34 1.02 -13.98
CA GLU A 158 8.82 2.24 -14.65
C GLU A 158 8.68 2.15 -16.17
N ILE A 159 9.11 1.04 -16.78
CA ILE A 159 9.01 0.82 -18.24
C ILE A 159 7.54 0.81 -18.70
N LEU A 160 6.62 0.26 -17.90
CA LEU A 160 5.19 0.29 -18.21
C LEU A 160 4.61 1.71 -18.21
N GLY A 161 5.29 2.62 -17.52
CA GLY A 161 4.95 4.03 -17.42
C GLY A 161 4.52 4.46 -16.03
N ALA A 162 4.82 3.73 -14.96
CA ALA A 162 4.64 4.23 -13.60
C ALA A 162 5.80 5.15 -13.19
N ASP A 163 5.53 6.19 -12.40
CA ASP A 163 6.55 7.08 -11.83
C ASP A 163 7.06 6.57 -10.48
N PHE A 164 6.23 5.78 -9.78
CA PHE A 164 6.55 5.23 -8.47
C PHE A 164 6.18 3.75 -8.38
N SER A 165 6.98 3.01 -7.62
CA SER A 165 6.63 1.67 -7.15
C SER A 165 6.12 1.76 -5.71
N TYR A 166 4.98 1.14 -5.43
CA TYR A 166 4.38 1.12 -4.11
C TYR A 166 4.24 -0.32 -3.62
N MET A 167 4.94 -0.62 -2.52
CA MET A 167 5.06 -1.95 -1.94
C MET A 167 4.42 -1.99 -0.55
N GLY A 168 3.77 -3.11 -0.25
CA GLY A 168 3.18 -3.39 1.07
C GLY A 168 3.80 -4.64 1.70
N THR A 169 3.42 -5.83 1.20
CA THR A 169 3.81 -7.13 1.76
C THR A 169 5.31 -7.29 1.98
N ARG A 170 6.16 -6.78 1.07
CA ARG A 170 7.63 -6.82 1.20
C ARG A 170 8.15 -6.13 2.46
N PHE A 171 7.49 -5.05 2.88
CA PHE A 171 7.86 -4.26 4.07
C PHE A 171 7.30 -4.83 5.38
N ILE A 172 6.35 -5.77 5.33
CA ILE A 172 5.88 -6.45 6.55
C ILE A 172 6.97 -7.39 7.08
N ALA A 173 7.73 -8.01 6.18
CA ALA A 173 8.87 -8.88 6.50
C ALA A 173 10.17 -8.07 6.74
N THR A 174 10.09 -7.01 7.54
CA THR A 174 11.26 -6.28 8.05
C THR A 174 11.31 -6.29 9.57
N GLU A 175 12.48 -6.03 10.15
CA GLU A 175 12.66 -6.02 11.60
C GLU A 175 11.79 -4.94 12.28
N GLU A 176 11.74 -3.76 11.69
CA GLU A 176 11.05 -2.56 12.21
C GLU A 176 9.53 -2.62 12.07
N ALA A 177 8.98 -3.55 11.27
CA ALA A 177 7.54 -3.69 11.15
C ALA A 177 6.92 -4.17 12.48
N GLU A 178 6.05 -3.36 13.08
CA GLU A 178 5.37 -3.68 14.34
C GLU A 178 4.18 -4.63 14.12
N VAL A 179 4.48 -5.85 13.68
CA VAL A 179 3.51 -6.94 13.50
C VAL A 179 3.94 -8.16 14.30
N ASP A 180 3.01 -9.08 14.49
CA ASP A 180 3.28 -10.38 15.10
C ASP A 180 4.48 -11.08 14.42
N PRO A 181 5.50 -11.55 15.16
CA PRO A 181 6.64 -12.26 14.59
C PRO A 181 6.26 -13.50 13.77
N ASP A 182 5.17 -14.19 14.13
CA ASP A 182 4.66 -15.32 13.37
C ASP A 182 4.16 -14.87 12.00
N TYR A 183 3.72 -13.62 11.84
CA TYR A 183 3.31 -13.08 10.55
C TYR A 183 4.51 -12.93 9.63
N LYS A 184 5.61 -12.38 10.15
CA LYS A 184 6.86 -12.26 9.40
C LYS A 184 7.38 -13.63 8.98
N SER A 185 7.34 -14.61 9.88
CA SER A 185 7.75 -15.99 9.61
C SER A 185 6.85 -16.64 8.55
N MET A 186 5.53 -16.48 8.67
CA MET A 186 4.56 -17.00 7.71
C MET A 186 4.77 -16.40 6.31
N LEU A 187 5.13 -15.12 6.20
CA LEU A 187 5.47 -14.51 4.90
C LEU A 187 6.71 -15.14 4.26
N VAL A 188 7.71 -15.52 5.06
CA VAL A 188 8.92 -16.20 4.57
C VAL A 188 8.60 -17.62 4.09
N ASP A 189 7.72 -18.33 4.80
CA ASP A 189 7.38 -19.72 4.52
C ASP A 189 6.34 -19.89 3.41
N SER A 190 5.63 -18.82 3.04
CA SER A 190 4.51 -18.87 2.10
C SER A 190 4.92 -18.69 0.64
N GLN A 191 4.11 -19.29 -0.25
CA GLN A 191 4.16 -19.09 -1.69
C GLN A 191 2.84 -18.49 -2.20
N ILE A 192 2.78 -18.15 -3.48
CA ILE A 192 1.54 -17.62 -4.11
C ILE A 192 0.36 -18.59 -3.92
N SER A 193 0.61 -19.90 -3.94
CA SER A 193 -0.43 -20.92 -3.71
C SER A 193 -1.07 -20.85 -2.33
N ASP A 194 -0.40 -20.24 -1.36
CA ASP A 194 -0.89 -20.07 0.01
C ASP A 194 -1.76 -18.83 0.17
N LEU A 195 -1.99 -18.08 -0.92
CA LEU A 195 -2.89 -16.95 -0.94
C LEU A 195 -4.30 -17.36 -1.37
N ILE A 196 -5.29 -16.70 -0.78
CA ILE A 196 -6.68 -16.73 -1.22
C ILE A 196 -7.16 -15.30 -1.47
N TYR A 197 -7.77 -15.10 -2.64
CA TYR A 197 -8.42 -13.86 -3.00
C TYR A 197 -9.92 -13.99 -2.78
N THR A 198 -10.48 -13.27 -1.80
CA THR A 198 -11.88 -13.41 -1.42
C THR A 198 -12.47 -12.13 -0.80
N ASP A 199 -13.77 -11.91 -0.99
CA ASP A 199 -14.57 -10.88 -0.33
C ASP A 199 -15.34 -11.38 0.90
N THR A 200 -15.33 -12.70 1.15
CA THR A 200 -16.01 -13.43 2.23
C THR A 200 -16.02 -12.68 3.56
N PHE A 201 -14.89 -12.04 3.77
CA PHE A 201 -14.43 -11.42 4.95
C PHE A 201 -14.97 -9.97 5.01
N THR A 202 -14.47 -9.04 4.19
CA THR A 202 -14.75 -7.60 4.40
C THR A 202 -15.91 -7.08 3.53
N GLY A 203 -16.49 -7.95 2.69
CA GLY A 203 -17.40 -7.57 1.59
C GLY A 203 -16.67 -6.92 0.40
N VAL A 204 -15.34 -6.84 0.45
CA VAL A 204 -14.48 -6.32 -0.63
C VAL A 204 -13.37 -7.32 -0.83
N LYS A 205 -13.04 -7.62 -2.09
CA LYS A 205 -12.06 -8.66 -2.39
C LYS A 205 -10.68 -8.31 -1.85
N CYS A 206 -10.10 -9.26 -1.12
CA CYS A 206 -8.84 -9.14 -0.42
C CYS A 206 -7.96 -10.37 -0.64
N ASN A 207 -6.64 -10.19 -0.73
CA ASN A 207 -5.70 -11.31 -0.62
C ASN A 207 -5.30 -11.56 0.84
N PHE A 208 -5.49 -12.80 1.28
CA PHE A 208 -5.12 -13.30 2.61
C PHE A 208 -4.23 -14.53 2.53
N LEU A 209 -3.44 -14.75 3.58
CA LEU A 209 -2.68 -15.98 3.81
C LEU A 209 -3.62 -17.07 4.34
N LYS A 210 -3.81 -18.14 3.57
CA LYS A 210 -4.55 -19.34 4.01
C LYS A 210 -4.03 -19.90 5.35
N PRO A 211 -2.71 -19.97 5.61
CA PRO A 211 -2.22 -20.47 6.89
C PRO A 211 -2.65 -19.62 8.10
N SER A 212 -2.82 -18.31 7.93
CA SER A 212 -3.30 -17.42 9.00
C SER A 212 -4.76 -17.70 9.36
N ILE A 213 -5.59 -17.94 8.34
CA ILE A 213 -7.00 -18.29 8.49
C ILE A 213 -7.14 -19.67 9.15
N ALA A 214 -6.35 -20.65 8.70
CA ALA A 214 -6.33 -21.97 9.30
C ALA A 214 -5.88 -21.94 10.78
N ARG A 215 -4.87 -21.14 11.11
CA ARG A 215 -4.40 -20.94 12.49
C ARG A 215 -5.46 -20.33 13.39
N ALA A 216 -6.28 -19.43 12.85
CA ALA A 216 -7.43 -18.84 13.54
C ALA A 216 -8.63 -19.81 13.68
N GLY A 217 -8.50 -21.05 13.21
CA GLY A 217 -9.52 -22.09 13.34
C GLY A 217 -10.66 -21.97 12.34
N VAL A 218 -10.48 -21.20 11.26
CA VAL A 218 -11.51 -21.04 10.22
C VAL A 218 -11.26 -21.99 9.06
N ASP A 219 -12.27 -22.81 8.77
CA ASP A 219 -12.33 -23.62 7.56
C ASP A 219 -13.04 -22.85 6.43
N LEU A 220 -12.26 -22.45 5.43
CA LEU A 220 -12.74 -21.72 4.27
C LEU A 220 -13.78 -22.49 3.43
N ALA A 221 -13.81 -23.83 3.52
CA ALA A 221 -14.81 -24.62 2.81
C ALA A 221 -16.22 -24.44 3.38
N ASN A 222 -16.33 -23.98 4.64
CA ASN A 222 -17.58 -23.93 5.40
C ASN A 222 -17.97 -22.50 5.83
N PHE A 223 -17.28 -21.46 5.34
CA PHE A 223 -17.49 -20.09 5.78
C PHE A 223 -18.50 -19.33 4.89
N GLU A 224 -19.54 -18.76 5.50
CA GLU A 224 -20.52 -17.92 4.80
C GLU A 224 -20.00 -16.48 4.61
N ALA A 225 -20.10 -15.95 3.38
CA ALA A 225 -19.65 -14.59 3.06
C ALA A 225 -20.52 -13.51 3.73
N LYS A 226 -19.91 -12.40 4.15
CA LYS A 226 -20.67 -11.20 4.59
C LYS A 226 -21.53 -10.66 3.45
N THR A 227 -22.73 -10.20 3.79
CA THR A 227 -23.70 -9.64 2.83
C THR A 227 -23.52 -8.14 2.55
N HIS A 228 -22.69 -7.45 3.34
CA HIS A 228 -22.43 -6.02 3.21
C HIS A 228 -20.95 -5.69 3.47
N VAL A 229 -20.50 -4.57 2.88
CA VAL A 229 -19.15 -4.04 3.08
C VAL A 229 -19.02 -3.46 4.48
N ASP A 230 -18.00 -3.89 5.20
CA ASP A 230 -17.69 -3.45 6.55
C ASP A 230 -16.18 -3.17 6.64
N LEU A 231 -15.84 -1.90 6.47
CA LEU A 231 -14.47 -1.36 6.57
C LEU A 231 -14.23 -0.69 7.94
N ASP A 232 -15.22 -0.69 8.83
CA ASP A 232 -15.05 -0.15 10.18
C ASP A 232 -14.47 -1.25 11.08
N LEU A 233 -13.17 -1.16 11.31
CA LEU A 233 -12.36 -2.22 11.91
C LEU A 233 -12.41 -2.21 13.45
N GLY A 234 -13.23 -1.34 14.05
CA GLY A 234 -13.43 -1.24 15.48
C GLY A 234 -14.35 -2.34 16.01
N GLU A 235 -13.76 -3.37 16.63
CA GLU A 235 -14.32 -4.33 17.61
C GLU A 235 -14.42 -5.82 17.21
N SER A 236 -14.40 -6.21 15.93
CA SER A 236 -14.52 -7.66 15.59
C SER A 236 -13.18 -8.41 15.70
N ASN A 237 -13.08 -9.34 16.67
CA ASN A 237 -11.84 -10.07 17.00
C ASN A 237 -11.38 -11.09 15.96
N ALA A 238 -12.24 -11.53 15.03
CA ALA A 238 -11.91 -12.60 14.07
C ALA A 238 -10.79 -12.24 13.07
N TRP A 239 -10.47 -10.95 12.94
CA TRP A 239 -9.65 -10.41 11.86
C TRP A 239 -8.21 -10.10 12.22
N LYS A 240 -7.94 -9.92 13.51
CA LYS A 240 -6.58 -9.72 14.02
C LYS A 240 -5.67 -10.88 13.62
N ASP A 241 -6.27 -12.04 13.39
CA ASP A 241 -5.59 -13.28 13.08
C ASP A 241 -5.56 -13.61 11.59
N PHE A 242 -6.31 -12.88 10.74
CA PHE A 242 -6.29 -13.05 9.29
C PHE A 242 -5.33 -12.05 8.64
N TRP A 243 -4.23 -12.58 8.14
CA TRP A 243 -3.13 -11.77 7.67
C TRP A 243 -3.11 -11.64 6.15
N SER A 244 -2.84 -10.44 5.66
CA SER A 244 -2.98 -10.06 4.26
C SER A 244 -1.63 -10.01 3.51
N ALA A 245 -1.46 -10.87 2.50
CA ALA A 245 -0.25 -10.87 1.69
C ALA A 245 -0.60 -10.80 0.20
N GLY A 246 0.23 -10.10 -0.57
CA GLY A 246 0.13 -10.04 -2.02
C GLY A 246 1.00 -11.11 -2.68
N HIS A 247 0.87 -11.26 -3.99
CA HIS A 247 1.63 -12.24 -4.79
C HIS A 247 3.16 -12.05 -4.69
N GLY A 248 3.62 -10.85 -4.29
CA GLY A 248 5.03 -10.57 -3.98
C GLY A 248 5.61 -11.45 -2.87
N VAL A 249 4.78 -12.11 -2.06
CA VAL A 249 5.21 -13.04 -1.00
C VAL A 249 6.18 -14.11 -1.50
N ALA A 250 6.07 -14.55 -2.76
CA ALA A 250 6.97 -15.54 -3.34
C ALA A 250 8.44 -15.12 -3.35
N GLY A 251 8.73 -13.81 -3.38
CA GLY A 251 10.09 -13.26 -3.33
C GLY A 251 10.57 -12.90 -1.92
N ILE A 252 9.78 -13.17 -0.87
CA ILE A 252 10.20 -12.96 0.52
C ILE A 252 10.88 -14.26 1.00
N LYS A 253 12.15 -14.15 1.40
CA LYS A 253 12.97 -15.29 1.87
C LYS A 253 13.60 -15.09 3.24
N HIS A 254 13.68 -13.84 3.66
CA HIS A 254 14.28 -13.44 4.93
C HIS A 254 13.55 -12.21 5.46
N VAL A 255 13.47 -12.13 6.79
CA VAL A 255 13.21 -10.88 7.50
C VAL A 255 14.53 -10.09 7.52
N LEU A 256 14.49 -8.85 7.05
CA LEU A 256 15.69 -8.00 6.94
C LEU A 256 15.47 -6.69 7.70
N PRO A 257 16.53 -6.04 8.20
CA PRO A 257 16.45 -4.63 8.56
C PRO A 257 15.96 -3.80 7.35
N MET A 258 15.10 -2.81 7.57
CA MET A 258 14.55 -1.94 6.52
C MET A 258 15.67 -1.26 5.72
N ALA A 259 16.74 -0.84 6.41
CA ALA A 259 17.89 -0.23 5.77
C ALA A 259 18.56 -1.17 4.75
N GLU A 260 18.74 -2.45 5.11
CA GLU A 260 19.32 -3.46 4.23
C GLU A 260 18.41 -3.75 3.05
N LEU A 261 17.11 -3.90 3.28
CA LEU A 261 16.13 -4.09 2.21
C LEU A 261 16.14 -2.91 1.22
N VAL A 262 16.22 -1.67 1.71
CA VAL A 262 16.27 -0.48 0.85
C VAL A 262 17.54 -0.45 0.01
N GLU A 263 18.70 -0.81 0.55
CA GLU A 263 19.93 -0.91 -0.24
C GLU A 263 19.86 -2.06 -1.26
N GLN A 264 19.35 -3.22 -0.86
CA GLN A 264 19.11 -4.35 -1.78
C GLN A 264 18.23 -3.92 -2.96
N LEU A 265 17.10 -3.27 -2.72
CA LEU A 265 16.19 -2.80 -3.79
C LEU A 265 16.88 -1.80 -4.73
N LYS A 266 17.75 -0.91 -4.21
CA LYS A 266 18.52 0.03 -5.05
C LYS A 266 19.52 -0.69 -5.93
N GLU A 267 20.25 -1.66 -5.39
CA GLU A 267 21.24 -2.45 -6.13
C GLU A 267 20.56 -3.27 -7.21
N GLU A 268 19.48 -3.97 -6.86
CA GLU A 268 18.63 -4.73 -7.77
C GLU A 268 18.06 -3.87 -8.91
N TYR A 269 17.56 -2.68 -8.60
CA TYR A 269 17.03 -1.75 -9.61
C TYR A 269 18.14 -1.25 -10.55
N ARG A 270 19.30 -0.88 -10.01
CA ARG A 270 20.48 -0.51 -10.83
C ARG A 270 20.96 -1.66 -11.69
N GLY A 271 20.93 -2.88 -11.17
CA GLY A 271 21.22 -4.09 -11.92
C GLY A 271 20.23 -4.27 -13.08
N ALA A 272 18.93 -4.09 -12.81
CA ALA A 272 17.88 -4.17 -13.82
C ALA A 272 18.03 -3.13 -14.95
N LEU A 273 18.53 -1.92 -14.65
CA LEU A 273 18.84 -0.90 -15.66
C LEU A 273 19.94 -1.36 -16.64
N SER A 274 20.83 -2.26 -16.21
CA SER A 274 21.92 -2.77 -17.04
C SER A 274 21.51 -3.97 -17.91
N VAL A 275 20.32 -4.54 -17.69
CA VAL A 275 19.83 -5.70 -18.45
C VAL A 275 19.47 -5.24 -19.86
N PRO A 276 20.09 -5.82 -20.92
CA PRO A 276 19.75 -5.49 -22.29
C PRO A 276 18.29 -5.85 -22.59
N ALA A 277 17.61 -5.05 -23.42
CA ALA A 277 16.34 -5.44 -24.03
C ALA A 277 16.50 -6.80 -24.73
N PHE A 278 15.46 -7.64 -24.72
CA PHE A 278 15.47 -9.02 -25.22
C PHE A 278 16.49 -9.22 -26.37
N ASN A 279 17.68 -9.71 -26.03
CA ASN A 279 18.67 -10.04 -27.05
C ASN A 279 18.08 -11.21 -27.84
N VAL A 280 18.02 -11.02 -29.17
CA VAL A 280 17.62 -12.01 -30.17
C VAL A 280 18.07 -13.39 -29.70
N ILE A 281 17.12 -14.32 -29.56
CA ILE A 281 17.43 -15.72 -29.33
C ILE A 281 18.43 -16.08 -30.42
N ALA A 282 19.71 -16.22 -30.07
CA ALA A 282 20.71 -16.67 -31.02
C ALA A 282 20.21 -18.03 -31.52
N ASP A 283 19.97 -18.12 -32.83
CA ASP A 283 19.44 -19.29 -33.51
C ASP A 283 20.12 -20.55 -32.95
N LYS A 284 19.34 -21.38 -32.25
CA LYS A 284 19.72 -22.75 -31.87
C LYS A 284 18.99 -23.72 -32.77
#